data_AF-A0A1H2S4C2-F1
#
_entry.id   AF-A0A1H2S4C2-F1
#
_cell.length_a   1.000
_cell.length_b   1.000
_cell.length_c   1.000
_cell.angle_alpha   90.00
_cell.angle_beta   90.00
_cell.angle_gamma   90.00
#
_symmetry.space_group_name_H-M   'P 1'
#
loop_
_entity.id
_entity.type
_entity.pdbx_description
1 polymer ?
#
loop_
_entity_poly.entity_id
_entity_poly.type
_entity_poly.pdbx_seq_one_letter_code
_entity_poly.pdbx_strand_id
1 'polypeptide(L)'
;MATKRPKRHEVRSHQHQVNVALGEQEQNKYMISLVSSTMGYYIVLLFIKAYFSKRYFVNFYIDSAVALVCLIFSIMQLRYQYKFYESTSISKRPFMITIGGIIAASIITMLSLKSADIAGLVLVICLFVSKGMANKEWKKNS
;
A
#
# COMPACT_ATOMS: atom_id res chain seq x y z
N MET A 1 39.81 24.70 -32.49
CA MET A 1 39.13 24.19 -31.28
C MET A 1 38.14 23.12 -31.69
N ALA A 2 38.49 21.84 -31.50
CA ALA A 2 37.57 20.73 -31.80
C ALA A 2 36.63 20.52 -30.60
N THR A 3 35.38 20.92 -30.73
CA THR A 3 34.31 20.57 -29.77
C THR A 3 34.09 19.06 -29.81
N LYS A 4 34.59 18.33 -28.80
CA LYS A 4 34.27 16.92 -28.57
C LYS A 4 32.76 16.78 -28.41
N ARG A 5 32.08 16.25 -29.44
CA ARG A 5 30.68 15.82 -29.30
C ARG A 5 30.64 14.64 -28.32
N PRO A 6 29.77 14.64 -27.29
CA PRO A 6 29.68 13.52 -26.37
C PRO A 6 29.32 12.24 -27.14
N LYS A 7 30.03 11.15 -26.86
CA LYS A 7 29.82 9.85 -27.50
C LYS A 7 28.39 9.40 -27.20
N ARG A 8 27.61 9.12 -28.26
CA ARG A 8 26.20 8.69 -28.20
C ARG A 8 25.93 7.52 -27.24
N HIS A 9 26.95 6.70 -26.97
CA HIS A 9 26.90 5.59 -26.00
C HIS A 9 26.84 6.05 -24.54
N GLU A 10 27.54 7.12 -24.17
CA GLU A 10 27.64 7.63 -22.80
C GLU A 10 26.32 8.33 -22.39
N VAL A 11 25.71 9.05 -23.33
CA VAL A 11 24.38 9.63 -23.18
C VAL A 11 23.32 8.53 -23.02
N ARG A 12 23.45 7.42 -23.77
CA ARG A 12 22.51 6.29 -23.71
C ARG A 12 22.64 5.51 -22.39
N SER A 13 23.85 5.33 -21.85
CA SER A 13 24.07 4.69 -20.55
C SER A 13 23.59 5.56 -19.39
N HIS A 14 23.82 6.88 -19.44
CA HIS A 14 23.27 7.79 -18.44
C HIS A 14 21.74 7.84 -18.49
N GLN A 15 21.14 7.89 -19.68
CA GLN A 15 19.68 7.91 -19.81
C GLN A 15 19.04 6.58 -19.40
N HIS A 16 19.74 5.45 -19.61
CA HIS A 16 19.31 4.15 -19.09
C HIS A 16 19.41 4.08 -17.56
N GLN A 17 20.51 4.53 -16.96
CA GLN A 17 20.64 4.61 -15.49
C GLN A 17 19.60 5.54 -14.86
N VAL A 18 19.33 6.69 -15.47
CA VAL A 18 18.30 7.63 -15.00
C VAL A 18 16.91 7.00 -15.08
N ASN A 19 16.59 6.27 -16.16
CA ASN A 19 15.31 5.58 -16.30
C ASN A 19 15.16 4.41 -15.29
N VAL A 20 16.25 3.69 -14.99
CA VAL A 20 16.25 2.62 -13.97
C VAL A 20 16.05 3.21 -12.57
N ALA A 21 16.76 4.29 -12.23
CA ALA A 21 16.61 4.97 -10.94
C ALA A 21 15.21 5.58 -10.76
N LEU A 22 14.62 6.13 -11.83
CA LEU A 22 13.24 6.61 -11.82
C LEU A 22 12.24 5.45 -11.61
N GLY A 23 12.48 4.29 -12.23
CA GLY A 23 11.68 3.08 -12.02
C GLY A 23 11.74 2.57 -10.57
N GLU A 24 12.92 2.55 -9.96
CA GLU A 24 13.09 2.16 -8.55
C GLU A 24 12.42 3.14 -7.58
N GLN A 25 12.48 4.45 -7.84
CA GLN A 25 11.78 5.45 -7.02
C GLN A 25 10.26 5.26 -7.06
N GLU A 26 9.70 5.00 -8.24
CA GLU A 26 8.28 4.76 -8.43
C GLU A 26 7.82 3.47 -7.73
N GLN A 27 8.61 2.39 -7.80
CA GLN A 27 8.37 1.17 -7.03
C GLN A 27 8.42 1.41 -5.51
N ASN A 28 9.36 2.22 -5.04
CA ASN A 28 9.50 2.51 -3.61
C ASN A 28 8.32 3.35 -3.08
N LYS A 29 7.84 4.33 -3.86
CA LYS A 29 6.60 5.09 -3.55
C LYS A 29 5.39 4.18 -3.47
N TYR A 30 5.26 3.21 -4.39
CA TYR A 30 4.20 2.21 -4.34
C TYR A 30 4.28 1.37 -3.06
N MET A 31 5.47 0.86 -2.72
CA MET A 31 5.71 0.06 -1.51
C MET A 31 5.34 0.82 -0.24
N ILE A 32 5.76 2.09 -0.14
CA ILE A 32 5.43 2.96 0.99
C ILE A 32 3.91 3.15 1.06
N SER A 33 3.26 3.44 -0.07
CA SER A 33 1.81 3.60 -0.12
C SER A 33 1.04 2.34 0.28
N LEU A 34 1.56 1.15 -0.06
CA LEU A 34 0.98 -0.13 0.34
C LEU A 34 1.06 -0.33 1.85
N VAL A 35 2.25 -0.16 2.43
CA VAL A 35 2.48 -0.32 3.87
C VAL A 35 1.68 0.70 4.67
N SER A 36 1.72 1.98 4.27
CA SER A 36 0.99 3.04 4.96
C SER A 36 -0.53 2.82 4.90
N SER A 37 -1.04 2.29 3.79
CA SER A 37 -2.48 2.03 3.63
C SER A 37 -2.93 0.89 4.53
N THR A 38 -2.12 -0.17 4.63
CA THR A 38 -2.40 -1.30 5.52
C THR A 38 -2.33 -0.90 6.99
N MET A 39 -1.37 -0.06 7.38
CA MET A 39 -1.27 0.46 8.74
C MET A 39 -2.45 1.37 9.08
N GLY A 40 -2.81 2.30 8.20
CA GLY A 40 -3.99 3.15 8.36
C GLY A 40 -5.27 2.33 8.53
N TYR A 41 -5.41 1.28 7.72
CA TYR A 41 -6.56 0.38 7.80
C TYR A 41 -6.61 -0.43 9.09
N TYR A 42 -5.45 -0.91 9.56
CA TYR A 42 -5.34 -1.62 10.85
C TYR A 42 -5.74 -0.72 12.02
N ILE A 43 -5.31 0.55 12.03
CA ILE A 43 -5.70 1.53 13.04
C ILE A 43 -7.22 1.75 13.02
N VAL A 44 -7.84 1.90 11.84
CA VAL A 44 -9.31 2.00 11.72
C VAL A 44 -10.01 0.77 12.32
N LEU A 45 -9.50 -0.43 12.05
CA LEU A 45 -10.06 -1.66 12.61
C LEU A 45 -9.91 -1.76 14.13
N LEU A 46 -8.80 -1.28 14.69
CA LEU A 46 -8.62 -1.21 16.15
C LEU A 46 -9.69 -0.32 16.79
N PHE A 47 -9.99 0.84 16.19
CA PHE A 47 -11.05 1.72 16.68
C PHE A 47 -12.45 1.10 16.55
N ILE A 48 -12.74 0.40 15.45
CA ILE A 48 -14.01 -0.33 15.28
C ILE A 48 -14.13 -1.42 16.36
N LYS A 49 -13.07 -2.19 16.61
CA LYS A 49 -13.04 -3.22 17.65
C LYS A 49 -13.23 -2.63 19.05
N ALA A 50 -12.60 -1.49 19.35
CA ALA A 50 -12.76 -0.77 20.60
C ALA A 50 -14.19 -0.27 20.82
N TYR A 51 -14.83 0.23 19.75
CA TYR A 51 -16.24 0.65 19.76
C TYR A 51 -17.19 -0.49 20.14
N PHE A 52 -17.09 -1.65 19.47
CA PHE A 52 -17.92 -2.80 19.81
C PHE A 52 -17.63 -3.38 21.21
N SER A 53 -16.38 -3.29 21.66
CA SER A 53 -15.97 -3.75 22.99
C SER A 53 -16.40 -2.80 24.12
N LYS A 54 -16.99 -1.64 23.80
CA LYS A 54 -17.32 -0.54 24.73
C LYS A 54 -16.15 -0.08 25.61
N ARG A 55 -14.91 -0.37 25.18
CA ARG A 55 -13.67 0.05 25.83
C ARG A 55 -13.01 1.06 24.90
N TYR A 56 -13.33 2.33 25.12
CA TYR A 56 -12.69 3.42 24.40
C TYR A 56 -11.24 3.58 24.85
N PHE A 57 -10.34 3.96 23.94
CA PHE A 57 -8.94 4.19 24.28
C PHE A 57 -8.77 5.49 25.05
N VAL A 58 -9.41 6.56 24.57
CA VAL A 58 -9.38 7.88 25.22
C VAL A 58 -10.79 8.40 25.43
N ASN A 59 -11.55 8.57 24.36
CA ASN A 59 -12.94 9.02 24.41
C ASN A 59 -13.61 8.73 23.05
N PHE A 60 -14.92 8.46 23.03
CA PHE A 60 -15.66 8.13 21.82
C PHE A 60 -15.48 9.19 20.71
N TYR A 61 -15.47 10.47 21.08
CA TYR A 61 -15.31 11.58 20.14
C TYR A 61 -13.92 11.62 19.48
N ILE A 62 -12.86 11.35 20.26
CA ILE A 62 -11.48 11.38 19.75
C ILE A 62 -11.22 10.14 18.90
N ASP A 63 -11.61 8.96 19.40
CA ASP A 63 -11.45 7.69 18.72
C ASP A 63 -12.14 7.69 17.34
N SER A 64 -13.36 8.24 17.26
CA SER A 64 -14.09 8.36 15.99
C SER A 64 -13.48 9.37 15.02
N ALA A 65 -12.98 10.51 15.50
CA ALA A 65 -12.28 11.49 14.66
C ALA A 65 -11.00 10.90 14.06
N VAL A 66 -10.19 10.20 14.85
CA VAL A 66 -8.95 9.56 14.37
C VAL A 66 -9.26 8.46 13.36
N ALA A 67 -10.28 7.64 13.62
CA ALA A 67 -10.73 6.61 12.67
C ALA A 67 -11.15 7.22 11.33
N LEU A 68 -11.88 8.35 11.34
CA LEU A 68 -12.31 9.03 10.11
C LEU A 68 -11.11 9.57 9.31
N VAL A 69 -10.15 10.22 9.98
CA VAL A 69 -8.93 10.73 9.33
C VAL A 69 -8.11 9.61 8.71
N CYS A 70 -7.92 8.50 9.44
CA CYS A 70 -7.20 7.33 8.93
C CYS A 70 -7.92 6.68 7.74
N LEU A 71 -9.25 6.63 7.77
CA LEU A 71 -10.05 6.11 6.66
C LEU A 71 -9.87 6.96 5.39
N ILE A 72 -9.94 8.29 5.51
CA ILE A 72 -9.72 9.22 4.39
C ILE A 72 -8.32 9.03 3.82
N PHE A 73 -7.31 8.96 4.71
CA PHE A 73 -5.92 8.77 4.31
C PHE A 73 -5.69 7.43 3.59
N SER A 74 -6.26 6.33 4.10
CA SER A 74 -6.22 5.02 3.43
C SER A 74 -6.90 5.08 2.06
N ILE A 75 -8.06 5.74 1.91
CA ILE A 75 -8.72 5.90 0.61
C ILE A 75 -7.83 6.67 -0.37
N MET A 76 -7.20 7.76 0.05
CA MET A 76 -6.26 8.52 -0.79
C MET A 76 -5.10 7.65 -1.26
N GLN A 77 -4.56 6.79 -0.38
CA GLN A 77 -3.48 5.88 -0.74
C GLN A 77 -3.91 4.75 -1.66
N LEU A 78 -5.12 4.20 -1.48
CA LEU A 78 -5.71 3.27 -2.43
C LEU A 78 -5.87 3.90 -3.82
N ARG A 79 -6.29 5.16 -3.91
CA ARG A 79 -6.36 5.88 -5.19
C ARG A 79 -4.98 6.09 -5.81
N TYR A 80 -3.97 6.38 -5.00
CA TYR A 80 -2.59 6.49 -5.47
C TYR A 80 -2.07 5.17 -6.05
N GLN A 81 -2.28 4.05 -5.35
CA GLN A 81 -1.95 2.72 -5.85
C GLN A 81 -2.70 2.38 -7.13
N TYR A 82 -4.00 2.68 -7.20
CA TYR A 82 -4.80 2.43 -8.40
C TYR A 82 -4.25 3.20 -9.61
N LYS A 83 -3.97 4.49 -9.44
CA LYS A 83 -3.40 5.33 -10.50
C LYS A 83 -1.99 4.88 -10.90
N PHE A 84 -1.21 4.38 -9.95
CA PHE A 84 0.10 3.78 -10.23
C PHE A 84 -0.02 2.53 -11.12
N TYR A 85 -0.94 1.62 -10.81
CA TYR A 85 -1.18 0.43 -11.63
C TYR A 85 -1.69 0.78 -13.04
N GLU A 86 -2.59 1.76 -13.14
CA GLU A 86 -3.12 2.25 -14.41
C GLU A 86 -2.03 2.92 -15.27
N SER A 87 -1.16 3.72 -14.66
CA SER A 87 -0.06 4.42 -15.35
C SER A 87 1.08 3.52 -15.77
N THR A 88 1.28 2.36 -15.12
CA THR A 88 2.45 1.49 -15.36
C THR A 88 2.12 0.28 -16.24
N SER A 89 0.88 0.13 -16.71
CA SER A 89 0.42 -1.05 -17.49
C SER A 89 0.66 -2.38 -16.76
N ILE A 90 0.76 -2.33 -15.43
CA ILE A 90 0.95 -3.51 -14.58
C ILE A 90 -0.43 -4.07 -14.23
N SER A 91 -0.52 -5.40 -14.25
CA SER A 91 -1.69 -6.19 -13.88
C SER A 91 -2.43 -5.64 -12.64
N LYS A 92 -3.75 -5.42 -12.74
CA LYS A 92 -4.62 -4.97 -11.63
C LYS A 92 -4.81 -6.02 -10.52
N ARG A 93 -4.22 -7.21 -10.66
CA ARG A 93 -4.35 -8.34 -9.74
C ARG A 93 -3.90 -8.06 -8.30
N PRO A 94 -2.78 -7.38 -8.02
CA PRO A 94 -2.34 -7.11 -6.65
C PRO A 94 -3.33 -6.21 -5.90
N PHE A 95 -3.94 -5.26 -6.60
CA PHE A 95 -4.95 -4.36 -6.06
C PHE A 95 -6.23 -5.10 -5.64
N MET A 96 -6.70 -6.05 -6.45
CA MET A 96 -7.86 -6.90 -6.09
C MET A 96 -7.60 -7.73 -4.84
N ILE A 97 -6.37 -8.23 -4.65
CA ILE A 97 -5.99 -8.96 -3.43
C ILE A 97 -6.00 -8.04 -2.21
N THR A 98 -5.48 -6.81 -2.34
CA THR A 98 -5.49 -5.84 -1.23
C THR A 98 -6.91 -5.49 -0.81
N ILE A 99 -7.83 -5.27 -1.77
CA ILE A 99 -9.26 -5.05 -1.47
C ILE A 99 -9.88 -6.30 -0.83
N GLY A 100 -9.63 -7.49 -1.38
CA GLY A 100 -10.13 -8.75 -0.83
C GLY A 100 -9.66 -8.99 0.60
N GLY A 101 -8.40 -8.67 0.91
CA GLY A 101 -7.83 -8.74 2.25
C GLY A 101 -8.45 -7.76 3.23
N ILE A 102 -8.71 -6.53 2.79
CA ILE A 102 -9.42 -5.50 3.56
C ILE A 102 -10.83 -5.99 3.95
N ILE A 103 -11.57 -6.57 3.00
CA ILE A 103 -12.91 -7.12 3.24
C ILE A 103 -12.84 -8.33 4.19
N ALA A 104 -11.93 -9.27 3.94
CA ALA A 104 -11.74 -10.44 4.80
C ALA A 104 -11.36 -10.05 6.24
N ALA A 105 -10.44 -9.10 6.41
CA ALA A 105 -10.05 -8.57 7.72
C ALA A 105 -11.23 -7.89 8.44
N SER A 106 -12.09 -7.18 7.72
CA SER A 106 -13.31 -6.58 8.28
C SER A 106 -14.26 -7.65 8.84
N ILE A 107 -14.53 -8.69 8.05
CA ILE A 107 -15.43 -9.79 8.44
C ILE A 107 -14.86 -10.52 9.66
N ILE A 108 -13.56 -10.80 9.67
CA ILE A 108 -12.89 -11.46 10.80
C ILE A 108 -12.93 -10.58 12.05
N THR A 109 -12.78 -9.26 11.92
CA THR A 109 -12.87 -8.33 13.05
C THR A 109 -14.27 -8.33 13.69
N MET A 110 -15.32 -8.40 12.86
CA MET A 110 -16.70 -8.56 13.33
C MET A 110 -16.93 -9.91 14.02
N LEU A 111 -16.31 -10.99 13.55
CA LEU A 111 -16.47 -12.33 14.13
C LEU A 111 -15.61 -12.55 15.39
N SER A 112 -14.40 -11.98 15.43
CA SER A 112 -13.41 -12.13 16.51
C SER A 112 -13.47 -11.02 17.55
N LEU A 113 -14.65 -10.43 17.77
CA LEU A 113 -14.89 -9.37 18.77
C LEU A 113 -14.34 -9.70 20.18
N LYS A 114 -14.17 -11.00 20.49
CA LYS A 114 -13.73 -11.51 21.80
C LYS A 114 -12.28 -12.01 21.87
N SER A 115 -11.59 -12.20 20.75
CA SER A 115 -10.29 -12.89 20.70
C SER A 115 -9.14 -11.97 20.25
N ALA A 116 -7.91 -12.47 20.39
CA ALA A 116 -6.63 -11.83 20.05
C ALA A 116 -6.65 -11.13 18.68
N ASP A 117 -5.69 -10.24 18.41
CA ASP A 117 -5.63 -9.38 17.21
C ASP A 117 -5.35 -10.12 15.88
N ILE A 118 -6.16 -11.14 15.59
CA ILE A 118 -6.17 -11.95 14.37
C ILE A 118 -6.42 -11.08 13.14
N ALA A 119 -7.19 -10.00 13.27
CA ALA A 119 -7.41 -9.03 12.21
C ALA A 119 -6.10 -8.36 11.73
N GLY A 120 -5.21 -8.01 12.67
CA GLY A 120 -3.88 -7.48 12.34
C GLY A 120 -3.03 -8.51 11.63
N LEU A 121 -3.04 -9.77 12.11
CA LEU A 121 -2.32 -10.88 11.49
C LEU A 121 -2.75 -11.09 10.03
N VAL A 122 -4.05 -11.10 9.75
CA VAL A 122 -4.59 -11.28 8.40
C VAL A 122 -4.17 -10.15 7.46
N LEU A 123 -4.17 -8.91 7.94
CA LEU A 123 -3.70 -7.76 7.15
C LEU A 123 -2.20 -7.88 6.83
N VAL A 124 -1.38 -8.32 7.80
CA VAL A 124 0.06 -8.53 7.58
C VAL A 124 0.29 -9.63 6.56
N ILE A 125 -0.39 -10.77 6.67
CA ILE A 125 -0.30 -11.87 5.69
C ILE A 125 -0.71 -11.36 4.30
N CYS A 126 -1.80 -10.59 4.21
CA CYS A 126 -2.27 -10.06 2.95
C CYS A 126 -1.27 -9.05 2.34
N LEU A 127 -0.64 -8.20 3.17
CA LEU A 127 0.42 -7.30 2.72
C LEU A 127 1.63 -8.06 2.17
N PHE A 128 2.07 -9.14 2.82
CA PHE A 128 3.15 -9.98 2.31
C PHE A 128 2.79 -10.63 0.97
N VAL A 129 1.56 -11.11 0.80
CA VAL A 129 1.07 -11.69 -0.46
C VAL A 129 1.01 -10.63 -1.57
N SER A 130 0.42 -9.46 -1.30
CA SER A 130 0.35 -8.34 -2.25
C SER A 130 1.75 -7.85 -2.65
N LYS A 131 2.68 -7.71 -1.70
CA LYS A 131 4.08 -7.36 -1.96
C LYS A 131 4.77 -8.40 -2.83
N GLY A 132 4.60 -9.68 -2.50
CA GLY A 132 5.18 -10.79 -3.26
C GLY A 132 4.68 -10.85 -4.70
N MET A 133 3.39 -10.58 -4.93
CA MET A 133 2.81 -10.52 -6.27
C MET A 133 3.23 -9.28 -7.04
N ALA A 134 3.26 -8.10 -6.42
CA ALA A 134 3.74 -6.87 -7.06
C ALA A 134 5.20 -7.04 -7.54
N ASN A 135 6.06 -7.64 -6.70
CA ASN A 135 7.45 -7.87 -7.06
C ASN A 135 7.63 -8.89 -8.20
N LYS A 136 6.77 -9.92 -8.27
CA LYS A 136 6.75 -10.86 -9.41
C LYS A 136 6.32 -10.18 -10.71
N GLU A 137 5.34 -9.30 -10.67
CA GLU A 137 4.88 -8.54 -11.84
C GLU A 137 5.95 -7.54 -12.31
N TRP A 138 6.68 -6.88 -11.40
CA TRP A 138 7.81 -6.02 -11.74
C TRP A 138 8.97 -6.76 -12.39
N LYS A 139 9.35 -7.93 -11.84
CA LYS A 139 10.43 -8.76 -12.42
C LYS A 139 10.07 -9.32 -13.80
N LYS A 140 8.78 -9.39 -14.15
CA LYS A 140 8.31 -9.85 -15.46
C LYS A 140 8.30 -8.74 -16.52
N ASN A 141 8.22 -7.47 -16.10
CA ASN A 141 8.17 -6.29 -16.96
C ASN A 141 9.49 -5.48 -17.02
N SER A 142 10.51 -5.86 -16.23
CA SER A 142 11.87 -5.32 -16.27
C SER A 142 12.79 -6.21 -17.08
#